data_AF-A0A7C7I9A2-F1
#
_entry.id   AF-A0A7C7I9A2-F1
#
_cell.length_a   1.000
_cell.length_b   1.000
_cell.length_c   1.000
_cell.angle_alpha   90.00
_cell.angle_beta   90.00
_cell.angle_gamma   90.00
#
_symmetry.space_group_name_H-M   'P 1'
#
loop_
_entity.id
_entity.type
_entity.pdbx_description
1 polymer ?
#
loop_
_entity_poly.entity_id
_entity_poly.type
_entity_poly.pdbx_seq_one_letter_code
_entity_poly.pdbx_strand_id
1 'polypeptide(L)'
;MVKGVLVGFGIMLILALIPVVHFVGIPFGPFIGGYFGITAAGGYSPTPAKRALVFGGLLGSIVLLTTATAATVLTLLTDLNALWLWAPVAGFTFYTSSMGALGAMYSQLRTAH
;
A
#
# COMPACT_ATOMS: atom_id res chain seq x y z
N MET A 1 13.68 -0.14 -6.51
CA MET A 1 12.21 -0.14 -6.35
C MET A 1 11.75 -1.08 -5.23
N VAL A 2 11.98 -2.39 -5.33
CA VAL A 2 11.55 -3.40 -4.33
C VAL A 2 11.84 -2.99 -2.88
N LYS A 3 13.08 -2.58 -2.57
CA LYS A 3 13.46 -2.08 -1.24
C LYS A 3 12.52 -0.99 -0.71
N GLY A 4 12.19 0.00 -1.54
CA GLY A 4 11.31 1.09 -1.13
C GLY A 4 9.87 0.64 -0.91
N VAL A 5 9.38 -0.29 -1.73
CA VAL A 5 8.04 -0.88 -1.54
C VAL A 5 7.97 -1.66 -0.23
N LEU A 6 9.00 -2.43 0.12
CA LEU A 6 9.09 -3.14 1.40
C LEU A 6 9.14 -2.17 2.59
N VAL A 7 9.87 -1.06 2.48
CA VAL A 7 9.86 -0.01 3.50
C VAL A 7 8.48 0.61 3.65
N GLY A 8 7.81 0.96 2.54
CA GLY A 8 6.46 1.51 2.56
C GLY A 8 5.45 0.55 3.20
N PHE A 9 5.53 -0.74 2.85
CA PHE A 9 4.71 -1.78 3.45
C PHE A 9 4.99 -1.96 4.95
N GLY A 10 6.27 -1.94 5.37
CA GLY A 10 6.65 -2.01 6.77
C GLY A 10 6.08 -0.84 7.60
N ILE A 11 6.08 0.37 7.05
CA ILE A 11 5.46 1.55 7.68
C ILE A 11 3.95 1.34 7.86
N MET A 12 3.27 0.82 6.82
CA MET A 12 1.85 0.50 6.91
C MET A 12 1.56 -0.49 8.03
N LEU A 13 2.36 -1.55 8.17
CA LEU A 13 2.20 -2.55 9.23
C LEU A 13 2.40 -1.93 10.61
N ILE A 14 3.42 -1.10 10.81
CA ILE A 14 3.66 -0.43 12.09
C ILE A 14 2.47 0.46 12.47
N LEU A 15 1.94 1.23 11.51
CA LEU A 15 0.76 2.08 11.74
C LEU A 15 -0.51 1.26 12.02
N ALA A 16 -0.60 0.05 11.47
CA ALA A 16 -1.69 -0.88 11.71
C ALA A 16 -1.54 -1.73 13.00
N LEU A 17 -0.44 -1.57 13.74
CA LEU A 17 -0.20 -2.29 15.00
C LEU A 17 -0.40 -1.42 16.24
N ILE A 18 -0.55 -0.09 16.08
CA ILE A 18 -0.66 0.85 17.19
C ILE A 18 -2.15 1.23 17.37
N PRO A 19 -2.83 0.74 18.44
CA PRO A 19 -4.26 0.97 18.64
C PRO A 19 -4.68 2.43 18.61
N VAL A 20 -3.86 3.28 19.24
CA VAL A 20 -4.11 4.71 19.40
C VAL A 20 -4.05 5.46 18.07
N VAL A 21 -3.41 4.92 17.03
CA VAL A 21 -3.33 5.60 15.72
C VAL A 21 -4.19 4.93 14.65
N HIS A 22 -4.86 3.81 14.88
CA HIS A 22 -5.59 3.08 13.83
C HIS A 22 -6.54 3.93 12.99
N PHE A 23 -7.27 4.85 13.61
CA PHE A 23 -8.24 5.72 12.92
C PHE A 23 -7.59 6.69 11.92
N VAL A 24 -6.28 6.94 12.03
CA VAL A 24 -5.48 7.69 11.05
C VAL A 24 -4.55 6.75 10.27
N GLY A 25 -3.89 5.84 10.96
CA GLY A 25 -2.86 4.95 10.45
C GLY A 25 -3.37 3.94 9.43
N ILE A 26 -4.60 3.40 9.59
CA ILE A 26 -5.19 2.50 8.60
C ILE A 26 -5.58 3.26 7.32
N PRO A 27 -6.34 4.37 7.36
CA PRO A 27 -6.67 5.10 6.14
C PRO A 27 -5.45 5.79 5.50
N PHE A 28 -4.60 6.47 6.27
CA PHE A 28 -3.48 7.22 5.70
C PHE A 28 -2.17 6.42 5.59
N GLY A 29 -2.10 5.23 6.18
CA GLY A 29 -0.91 4.38 6.15
C GLY A 29 -0.35 4.13 4.75
N PRO A 30 -1.18 3.75 3.75
CA PRO A 30 -0.72 3.62 2.37
C PRO A 30 -0.03 4.88 1.83
N PHE A 31 -0.58 6.06 2.10
CA PHE A 31 0.00 7.33 1.66
C PHE A 31 1.34 7.61 2.36
N ILE A 32 1.39 7.45 3.68
CA ILE A 32 2.60 7.65 4.48
C ILE A 32 3.69 6.67 4.05
N GLY A 33 3.33 5.40 3.85
CA GLY A 33 4.21 4.36 3.33
C GLY A 33 4.72 4.67 1.92
N GLY A 34 3.87 5.20 1.04
CA GLY A 34 4.30 5.70 -0.28
C GLY A 34 5.26 6.87 -0.19
N TYR A 35 4.96 7.82 0.68
CA TYR A 35 5.74 9.05 0.88
C TYR A 35 7.18 8.78 1.31
N PHE A 36 7.35 7.94 2.33
CA PHE A 36 8.67 7.58 2.85
C PHE A 36 9.29 6.39 2.12
N GLY A 37 8.50 5.45 1.62
CA GLY A 37 9.00 4.26 0.93
C GLY A 37 9.68 4.59 -0.40
N ILE A 38 9.18 5.57 -1.16
CA ILE A 38 9.76 5.91 -2.46
C ILE A 38 11.17 6.50 -2.35
N THR A 39 11.50 7.18 -1.26
CA THR A 39 12.84 7.76 -1.05
C THR A 39 13.87 6.65 -0.82
N ALA A 40 13.47 5.55 -0.17
CA ALA A 40 14.28 4.34 -0.03
C ALA A 40 14.42 3.55 -1.35
N ALA A 41 13.63 3.87 -2.39
CA ALA A 41 13.76 3.27 -3.72
C ALA A 41 14.82 3.95 -4.61
N GLY A 42 15.44 5.05 -4.17
CA GLY A 42 16.45 5.84 -4.90
C GLY A 42 16.08 7.33 -5.02
N GLY A 43 17.00 8.18 -5.53
CA GLY A 43 16.83 9.64 -5.66
C GLY A 43 15.69 10.08 -6.60
N TYR A 44 15.65 11.36 -6.97
CA TYR A 44 14.63 11.92 -7.87
C TYR A 44 14.53 11.20 -9.23
N SER A 45 13.35 11.18 -9.84
CA SER A 45 13.13 10.68 -11.20
C SER A 45 12.50 11.77 -12.06
N PRO A 46 12.99 12.01 -13.30
CA PRO A 46 12.43 13.00 -14.22
C PRO A 46 10.99 12.67 -14.66
N THR A 47 10.52 11.43 -14.41
CA THR A 47 9.11 11.04 -14.57
C THR A 47 8.48 10.61 -13.24
N PRO A 48 8.14 11.55 -12.33
CA PRO A 48 7.59 11.22 -11.00
C PRO A 48 6.33 10.36 -11.05
N ALA A 49 5.39 10.70 -11.94
CA ALA A 49 4.11 9.99 -12.06
C ALA A 49 4.28 8.52 -12.46
N LYS A 50 5.10 8.24 -13.50
CA LYS A 50 5.37 6.86 -13.94
C LYS A 50 6.02 6.05 -12.81
N ARG A 51 6.96 6.64 -12.10
CA ARG A 51 7.67 5.97 -11.00
C ARG A 51 6.76 5.69 -9.82
N ALA A 52 5.91 6.65 -9.47
CA ALA A 52 4.90 6.51 -8.42
C ALA A 52 3.85 5.45 -8.78
N LEU A 53 3.40 5.38 -10.04
CA LEU A 53 2.50 4.36 -10.53
C LEU A 53 3.08 2.95 -10.35
N VAL A 54 4.35 2.76 -10.74
CA VAL A 54 5.06 1.48 -10.55
C VAL A 54 5.18 1.13 -9.06
N PHE A 55 5.50 2.11 -8.22
CA PHE A 55 5.56 1.90 -6.77
C PHE A 55 4.21 1.46 -6.20
N GLY A 56 3.14 2.19 -6.51
CA GLY A 56 1.79 1.89 -6.04
C GLY A 56 1.30 0.52 -6.53
N GLY A 57 1.51 0.19 -7.80
CA GLY A 57 1.15 -1.12 -8.34
C GLY A 57 1.88 -2.27 -7.65
N LEU A 58 3.17 -2.12 -7.33
CA LEU A 58 3.92 -3.14 -6.60
C LEU A 58 3.45 -3.25 -5.14
N LEU A 59 3.20 -2.12 -4.47
CA LEU A 59 2.66 -2.11 -3.10
C LEU A 59 1.28 -2.78 -3.06
N GLY A 60 0.41 -2.41 -3.99
CA GLY A 60 -0.91 -3.01 -4.18
C GLY A 60 -0.81 -4.51 -4.44
N SER A 61 0.17 -4.97 -5.23
CA SER A 61 0.38 -6.39 -5.50
C SER A 61 0.74 -7.19 -4.24
N ILE A 62 1.58 -6.63 -3.35
CA ILE A 62 1.90 -7.26 -2.06
C ILE A 62 0.67 -7.31 -1.15
N VAL A 63 -0.11 -6.23 -1.09
CA VAL A 63 -1.35 -6.20 -0.32
C VAL A 63 -2.38 -7.17 -0.87
N LEU A 64 -2.53 -7.25 -2.20
CA LEU A 64 -3.40 -8.24 -2.84
C LEU A 64 -2.98 -9.65 -2.46
N LEU A 65 -1.70 -9.99 -2.62
CA LEU A 65 -1.20 -11.33 -2.33
C LEU A 65 -1.45 -11.72 -0.87
N THR A 66 -1.16 -10.83 0.06
CA THR A 66 -1.37 -11.09 1.50
C THR A 66 -2.86 -11.22 1.86
N THR A 67 -3.69 -10.28 1.42
CA THR A 67 -5.13 -10.28 1.74
C THR A 67 -5.91 -11.37 0.98
N ALA A 68 -5.56 -11.65 -0.28
CA ALA A 68 -6.13 -12.76 -1.05
C ALA A 68 -5.75 -14.12 -0.47
N THR A 69 -4.53 -14.28 0.06
CA THR A 69 -4.14 -15.52 0.76
C THR A 69 -5.02 -15.72 1.99
N ALA A 70 -5.21 -14.68 2.81
CA ALA A 70 -6.09 -14.74 3.97
C ALA A 70 -7.56 -15.02 3.59
N ALA A 71 -8.08 -14.36 2.56
CA ALA A 71 -9.43 -14.60 2.05
C ALA A 71 -9.60 -16.02 1.48
N THR A 72 -8.59 -16.56 0.80
CA THR A 72 -8.62 -17.94 0.31
C THR A 72 -8.70 -18.93 1.47
N VAL A 73 -7.88 -18.74 2.51
CA VAL A 73 -7.93 -19.56 3.72
C VAL A 73 -9.30 -19.49 4.39
N LEU A 74 -9.88 -18.29 4.54
CA LEU A 74 -11.21 -18.12 5.12
C LEU A 74 -12.30 -18.78 4.27
N THR A 75 -12.21 -18.72 2.94
CA THR A 75 -13.14 -19.40 2.02
C THR A 75 -13.11 -20.92 2.20
N LEU A 76 -11.93 -21.49 2.47
CA LEU A 76 -11.77 -22.94 2.62
C LEU A 76 -12.21 -23.46 4.00
N LEU A 77 -12.17 -22.60 5.02
CA LEU A 77 -12.40 -22.99 6.41
C LEU A 77 -13.76 -22.55 6.96
N THR A 78 -14.49 -21.69 6.23
CA THR A 78 -15.74 -21.10 6.70
C THR A 78 -16.77 -21.01 5.58
N ASP A 79 -18.05 -20.97 5.94
CA ASP A 79 -19.15 -20.75 5.00
C ASP A 79 -19.46 -19.26 4.78
N LEU A 80 -18.45 -18.39 4.95
CA LEU A 80 -18.61 -16.96 4.71
C LEU A 80 -18.94 -16.72 3.24
N ASN A 81 -19.86 -15.78 3.00
CA ASN A 81 -20.24 -15.40 1.65
C ASN A 81 -19.03 -14.81 0.91
N ALA A 82 -18.73 -15.37 -0.27
CA ALA A 82 -17.57 -15.00 -1.07
C ALA A 82 -17.57 -13.50 -1.45
N LEU A 83 -18.73 -12.90 -1.76
CA LEU A 83 -18.79 -11.48 -2.12
C LEU A 83 -18.35 -10.60 -0.94
N TRP A 84 -18.85 -10.88 0.26
CA TRP A 84 -18.51 -10.12 1.46
C TRP A 84 -17.04 -10.27 1.89
N LEU A 85 -16.40 -11.36 1.49
CA LEU A 85 -14.98 -11.61 1.75
C LEU A 85 -14.06 -10.97 0.70
N TRP A 86 -14.39 -11.11 -0.59
CA TRP A 86 -13.54 -10.68 -1.69
C TRP A 86 -13.73 -9.20 -2.08
N ALA A 87 -14.91 -8.61 -1.84
CA ALA A 87 -15.11 -7.18 -2.12
C ALA A 87 -14.19 -6.26 -1.27
N PRO A 88 -14.02 -6.49 0.05
CA PRO A 88 -13.02 -5.74 0.83
C PRO A 88 -11.58 -5.96 0.36
N VAL A 89 -11.22 -7.17 -0.07
CA VAL A 89 -9.88 -7.48 -0.62
C VAL A 89 -9.59 -6.62 -1.85
N ALA A 90 -10.53 -6.60 -2.80
CA ALA A 90 -10.41 -5.79 -4.01
C ALA A 90 -10.36 -4.29 -3.69
N GLY A 91 -11.29 -3.80 -2.85
CA GLY A 91 -11.36 -2.41 -2.45
C GLY A 91 -10.12 -1.92 -1.71
N PHE A 92 -9.65 -2.68 -0.72
CA PHE A 92 -8.47 -2.35 0.07
C PHE A 92 -7.18 -2.39 -0.75
N THR A 93 -7.07 -3.36 -1.66
CA THR A 93 -5.94 -3.44 -2.61
C THR A 93 -5.89 -2.21 -3.52
N PHE A 94 -7.02 -1.88 -4.16
CA PHE A 94 -7.09 -0.75 -5.07
C PHE A 94 -6.83 0.57 -4.36
N TYR A 95 -7.39 0.73 -3.17
CA TYR A 95 -7.15 1.87 -2.29
C TYR A 95 -5.67 2.01 -1.94
N THR A 96 -5.05 0.92 -1.46
CA THR A 96 -3.63 0.93 -1.08
C THR A 96 -2.73 1.26 -2.25
N SER A 97 -2.98 0.64 -3.42
CA SER A 97 -2.22 0.92 -4.64
C SER A 97 -2.28 2.39 -5.02
N SER A 98 -3.49 2.96 -5.02
CA SER A 98 -3.72 4.35 -5.43
C SER A 98 -3.13 5.35 -4.43
N MET A 99 -3.37 5.14 -3.13
CA MET A 99 -2.85 6.02 -2.08
C MET A 99 -1.33 5.91 -1.92
N GLY A 100 -0.77 4.72 -2.08
CA GLY A 100 0.68 4.51 -2.13
C GLY A 100 1.33 5.22 -3.32
N ALA A 101 0.70 5.18 -4.50
CA ALA A 101 1.14 5.96 -5.65
C ALA A 101 1.07 7.47 -5.38
N LEU A 102 -0.03 7.97 -4.82
CA LEU A 102 -0.18 9.39 -4.49
C LEU A 102 0.89 9.88 -3.50
N GLY A 103 1.15 9.11 -2.43
CA GLY A 103 2.20 9.43 -1.46
C GLY A 103 3.59 9.45 -2.11
N ALA A 104 3.88 8.46 -2.95
CA ALA A 104 5.14 8.38 -3.69
C ALA A 104 5.31 9.57 -4.66
N MET A 105 4.24 9.95 -5.37
CA MET A 105 4.26 11.08 -6.30
C MET A 105 4.49 12.39 -5.57
N TYR A 106 3.79 12.63 -4.46
CA TYR A 106 3.95 13.83 -3.65
C TYR A 106 5.38 13.97 -3.13
N SER A 107 5.99 12.87 -2.66
CA SER A 107 7.38 12.84 -2.22
C SER A 107 8.36 13.22 -3.34
N GLN A 108 8.20 12.66 -4.54
CA GLN A 108 9.06 12.94 -5.69
C GLN A 108 8.93 14.40 -6.18
N LEU A 109 7.70 14.95 -6.20
CA LEU A 109 7.46 16.34 -6.57
C LEU A 109 8.06 17.32 -5.56
N ARG A 110 7.96 17.01 -4.26
CA ARG A 110 8.59 17.82 -3.21
C ARG A 110 10.11 17.90 -3.40
N THR A 111 10.76 16.82 -3.80
CA THR A 111 12.22 16.80 -4.02
C THR A 111 12.68 17.46 -5.32
N ALA A 112 11.75 17.86 -6.20
CA ALA A 112 12.08 18.55 -7.46
C ALA A 112 12.29 20.06 -7.28
N HIS A 113 11.92 20.60 -6.11
CA HIS A 113 12.06 21.99 -5.70
C HIS A 113 13.05 22.08 -4.54
#